data_AF-A0A496BAP4-F1
#
_entry.id   AF-A0A496BAP4-F1
#
_cell.length_a   1.000
_cell.length_b   1.000
_cell.length_c   1.000
_cell.angle_alpha   90.00
_cell.angle_beta   90.00
_cell.angle_gamma   90.00
#
_symmetry.space_group_name_H-M   'P 1'
#
loop_
_entity.id
_entity.type
_entity.pdbx_description
1 polymer ?
#
loop_
_entity_poly.entity_id
_entity_poly.type
_entity_poly.pdbx_seq_one_letter_code
_entity_poly.pdbx_strand_id
1 'polypeptide(L)'
;MDPSTTSDAAVFCGLGVFLISIVIAGFVLSIVLLVYVARDAKARGMDNSVLWMLVVFFLNILGLIIYLASRPKGKLARCSSCNNKRLEASATCPHCGNA
;
A
#
# COMPACT_ATOMS: atom_id res chain seq x y z
N MET A 1 12.40 34.94 -37.98
CA MET A 1 13.00 34.05 -36.97
C MET A 1 12.49 34.57 -35.65
N ASP A 2 11.37 34.01 -35.24
CA ASP A 2 10.42 34.71 -34.38
C ASP A 2 10.64 34.20 -32.94
N PRO A 3 11.02 35.07 -32.00
CA PRO A 3 11.47 34.67 -30.65
C PRO A 3 10.38 34.05 -29.77
N SER A 4 9.13 33.98 -30.24
CA SER A 4 8.01 33.34 -29.53
C SER A 4 8.06 31.81 -29.57
N THR A 5 8.57 31.21 -30.66
CA THR A 5 8.58 29.73 -30.78
C THR A 5 9.54 29.03 -29.84
N THR A 6 10.61 29.72 -29.40
CA THR A 6 11.61 29.16 -28.46
C THR A 6 11.11 29.08 -27.01
N SER A 7 10.23 29.99 -26.58
CA SER A 7 9.62 29.91 -25.24
C SER A 7 8.60 28.79 -25.15
N ASP A 8 7.84 28.56 -26.22
CA ASP A 8 6.76 27.58 -26.24
C ASP A 8 7.33 26.15 -26.19
N ALA A 9 8.37 25.86 -26.97
CA ALA A 9 9.04 24.55 -26.97
C ALA A 9 9.65 24.18 -25.61
N ALA A 10 10.25 25.15 -24.90
CA ALA A 10 10.80 24.92 -23.56
C ALA A 10 9.71 24.66 -22.51
N VAL A 11 8.56 25.35 -22.63
CA VAL A 11 7.40 25.15 -21.74
C VAL A 11 6.75 23.79 -21.99
N PHE A 12 6.60 23.35 -23.25
CA PHE A 12 6.08 22.00 -23.57
C PHE A 12 7.01 20.89 -23.07
N CYS A 13 8.33 21.06 -23.18
CA CYS A 13 9.30 20.11 -22.61
C CYS A 13 9.25 20.10 -21.07
N GLY A 14 9.21 21.25 -20.41
CA GLY A 14 9.15 21.32 -18.95
C GLY A 14 7.86 20.77 -18.35
N LEU A 15 6.71 21.17 -18.93
CA LEU A 15 5.40 20.72 -18.46
C LEU A 15 5.16 19.23 -18.79
N GLY A 16 5.60 18.77 -19.96
CA GLY A 16 5.50 17.36 -20.36
C GLY A 16 6.28 16.43 -19.43
N VAL A 17 7.52 16.79 -19.08
CA VAL A 17 8.34 16.01 -18.13
C VAL A 17 7.75 16.06 -16.73
N PHE A 18 7.17 17.19 -16.31
CA PHE A 18 6.48 17.31 -15.03
C PHE A 18 5.26 16.40 -14.94
N LEU A 19 4.39 16.38 -15.96
CA LEU A 19 3.22 15.49 -15.98
C LEU A 19 3.62 14.01 -16.02
N ILE A 20 4.65 13.65 -16.79
CA ILE A 20 5.20 12.29 -16.81
C ILE A 20 5.73 11.91 -15.43
N SER A 21 6.43 12.81 -14.73
CA SER A 21 6.94 12.55 -13.39
C SER A 21 5.82 12.30 -12.36
N ILE A 22 4.69 13.00 -12.47
CA ILE A 22 3.51 12.79 -11.62
C ILE A 22 2.89 11.43 -11.87
N VAL A 23 2.76 11.02 -13.13
CA VAL A 23 2.21 9.70 -13.49
C VAL A 23 3.12 8.58 -12.97
N ILE A 24 4.44 8.73 -13.13
CA ILE A 24 5.42 7.76 -12.60
C ILE A 24 5.33 7.71 -11.08
N ALA A 25 5.28 8.85 -10.39
CA ALA A 25 5.15 8.90 -8.94
C ALA A 25 3.85 8.23 -8.45
N GLY A 26 2.73 8.46 -9.14
CA GLY A 26 1.46 7.80 -8.86
C GLY A 26 1.54 6.29 -9.05
N PHE A 27 2.19 5.84 -10.11
CA PHE A 27 2.37 4.40 -10.39
C PHE A 27 3.25 3.72 -9.33
N VAL A 28 4.37 4.36 -8.95
CA VAL A 28 5.24 3.88 -7.87
C VAL A 28 4.47 3.81 -6.56
N LEU A 29 3.68 4.84 -6.24
CA LEU A 29 2.85 4.87 -5.04
C LEU A 29 1.86 3.70 -5.01
N SER A 30 1.19 3.39 -6.11
CA SER A 30 0.27 2.25 -6.23
C SER A 30 0.98 0.91 -5.97
N ILE A 31 2.19 0.71 -6.51
CA ILE A 31 2.97 -0.51 -6.27
C ILE A 31 3.39 -0.61 -4.80
N VAL A 32 3.88 0.47 -4.21
CA VAL A 32 4.23 0.51 -2.79
C VAL A 32 3.02 0.19 -1.93
N LEU A 33 1.84 0.69 -2.30
CA LEU A 33 0.59 0.43 -1.60
C LEU A 33 0.18 -1.04 -1.68
N LEU A 34 0.30 -1.67 -2.84
CA LEU A 34 0.06 -3.11 -3.03
C LEU A 34 0.99 -3.96 -2.14
N VAL A 35 2.29 -3.67 -2.15
CA VAL A 35 3.27 -4.36 -1.30
C VAL A 35 2.98 -4.12 0.18
N TYR A 36 2.58 -2.89 0.54
CA TYR A 36 2.19 -2.55 1.90
C TYR A 36 0.97 -3.36 2.36
N VAL A 37 -0.09 -3.44 1.56
CA VAL A 37 -1.29 -4.24 1.89
C VAL A 37 -0.94 -5.71 2.07
N ALA A 38 -0.11 -6.28 1.20
CA ALA A 38 0.32 -7.67 1.32
C ALA A 38 1.09 -7.94 2.62
N ARG A 39 2.02 -7.04 2.96
CA ARG A 39 2.77 -7.11 4.22
C ARG A 39 1.87 -6.90 5.43
N ASP A 40 0.93 -5.97 5.36
CA ASP A 40 -0.01 -5.65 6.43
C ASP A 40 -1.00 -6.80 6.67
N ALA A 41 -1.54 -7.42 5.61
CA ALA A 41 -2.41 -8.58 5.70
C ALA A 41 -1.68 -9.78 6.32
N LYS A 42 -0.43 -10.03 5.89
CA LYS A 42 0.41 -11.09 6.44
C LYS A 42 0.78 -10.84 7.90
N ALA A 43 1.14 -9.61 8.25
CA ALA A 43 1.43 -9.23 9.63
C ALA A 43 0.21 -9.44 10.54
N ARG A 44 -1.00 -9.13 10.03
CA ARG A 44 -2.28 -9.27 10.73
C ARG A 44 -2.73 -10.72 10.94
N GLY A 45 -2.04 -11.70 10.36
CA GLY A 45 -2.42 -13.10 10.48
C GLY A 45 -3.81 -13.38 9.90
N MET A 46 -4.26 -12.58 8.94
CA MET A 46 -5.46 -12.93 8.19
C MET A 46 -5.10 -14.11 7.29
N ASP A 47 -5.64 -15.29 7.58
CA ASP A 47 -5.40 -16.54 6.84
C ASP A 47 -5.57 -16.34 5.32
N ASN A 48 -6.45 -15.40 4.95
CA ASN A 48 -6.79 -15.02 3.59
C ASN A 48 -5.94 -13.86 3.03
N SER A 49 -4.67 -13.75 3.40
CA SER A 49 -3.78 -12.66 2.92
C SER A 49 -3.68 -12.60 1.39
N VAL A 50 -3.71 -13.76 0.73
CA VAL A 50 -3.66 -13.86 -0.75
C VAL A 50 -4.94 -13.35 -1.41
N LEU A 51 -6.11 -13.59 -0.81
CA LEU A 51 -7.39 -13.10 -1.32
C LEU A 51 -7.46 -11.58 -1.30
N TRP A 52 -6.98 -10.94 -0.22
CA TRP A 52 -6.89 -9.48 -0.15
C TRP A 52 -5.96 -8.90 -1.20
N MET A 53 -4.84 -9.57 -1.47
CA MET A 53 -3.90 -9.19 -2.52
C MET A 53 -4.55 -9.26 -3.91
N LEU A 54 -5.32 -10.31 -4.19
CA LEU A 54 -6.11 -10.46 -5.43
C LEU A 54 -7.18 -9.37 -5.58
N VAL A 55 -7.93 -9.07 -4.53
CA VAL A 55 -8.95 -8.01 -4.54
C VAL A 55 -8.32 -6.64 -4.83
N VAL A 56 -7.22 -6.29 -4.17
CA VAL A 56 -6.49 -5.03 -4.45
C VAL A 56 -5.84 -5.05 -5.84
N PHE A 57 -5.41 -6.20 -6.34
CA PHE A 57 -4.86 -6.30 -7.70
C PHE A 57 -5.93 -6.04 -8.78
N PHE A 58 -7.13 -6.65 -8.66
CA PHE A 58 -8.21 -6.49 -9.63
C PHE A 58 -8.93 -5.15 -9.52
N LEU A 59 -9.18 -4.65 -8.31
CA LEU A 59 -9.94 -3.43 -8.08
C LEU A 59 -9.04 -2.20 -7.81
N ASN A 60 -7.73 -2.37 -7.71
CA ASN A 60 -6.75 -1.31 -7.49
C ASN A 60 -7.12 -0.42 -6.27
N ILE A 61 -7.39 0.87 -6.51
CA ILE A 61 -7.83 1.82 -5.46
C ILE A 61 -9.14 1.39 -4.78
N LEU A 62 -10.11 0.86 -5.53
CA LEU A 62 -11.36 0.36 -4.95
C LEU A 62 -11.12 -0.83 -4.02
N GLY A 63 -10.24 -1.76 -4.42
CA GLY A 63 -9.87 -2.90 -3.59
C GLY A 63 -9.17 -2.46 -2.31
N LEU A 64 -8.35 -1.41 -2.38
CA LEU A 64 -7.70 -0.81 -1.23
C LEU A 64 -8.71 -0.21 -0.23
N ILE A 65 -9.71 0.52 -0.73
CA ILE A 65 -10.76 1.10 0.13
C ILE A 65 -11.52 -0.01 0.86
N ILE A 66 -11.90 -1.08 0.15
CA ILE A 66 -12.58 -2.23 0.74
C ILE A 66 -11.68 -2.94 1.78
N TYR A 67 -10.40 -3.11 1.47
CA TYR A 67 -9.41 -3.67 2.39
C TYR A 67 -9.34 -2.87 3.70
N LEU A 68 -9.23 -1.54 3.60
CA LEU A 68 -9.21 -0.64 4.75
C LEU A 68 -10.49 -0.72 5.58
N ALA A 69 -11.65 -0.85 4.93
CA ALA A 69 -12.94 -0.99 5.62
C ALA A 69 -13.07 -2.32 6.36
N SER A 70 -12.61 -3.42 5.75
CA SER A 70 -12.65 -4.76 6.36
C SER A 70 -11.50 -5.01 7.34
N ARG A 71 -10.50 -4.13 7.39
CA ARG A 71 -9.30 -4.28 8.22
C ARG A 71 -9.70 -4.33 9.69
N PRO A 72 -9.42 -5.44 10.42
CA PRO A 72 -9.74 -5.52 11.83
C PRO A 72 -8.94 -4.47 12.61
N LYS A 73 -9.62 -3.63 13.41
CA LYS A 73 -8.98 -2.62 14.25
C LYS A 73 -8.36 -3.29 15.48
N GLY A 74 -7.15 -3.81 15.33
CA GLY A 74 -6.37 -4.40 16.42
C GLY A 74 -5.12 -3.58 16.74
N LYS A 75 -4.92 -3.22 18.01
CA LYS A 75 -3.64 -2.67 18.49
C LYS A 75 -2.57 -3.76 18.50
N LEU A 76 -1.31 -3.38 18.37
CA LEU A 76 -0.19 -4.28 18.63
C LEU A 76 -0.12 -4.47 20.15
N ALA A 77 -0.62 -5.60 20.67
CA ALA A 77 -0.43 -5.99 22.05
C ALA A 77 0.89 -6.75 22.22
N ARG A 78 1.46 -6.69 23.43
CA ARG A 78 2.55 -7.60 23.78
C ARG A 78 1.95 -8.94 24.16
N CYS A 79 2.48 -10.02 23.59
CA CYS A 79 2.12 -11.35 24.04
C CYS A 79 2.59 -11.54 25.49
N SER A 80 1.71 -12.02 26.38
CA SER A 80 2.03 -12.29 27.80
C SER A 80 3.06 -13.42 27.97
N SER A 81 3.13 -14.35 27.02
CA SER A 81 3.99 -15.53 27.10
C SER A 81 5.42 -15.28 26.60
N CYS A 82 5.60 -14.49 25.55
CA CYS A 82 6.93 -14.25 24.94
C CYS A 82 7.37 -12.79 24.91
N ASN A 83 6.55 -11.85 25.40
CA ASN A 83 6.77 -10.40 25.34
C ASN A 83 6.98 -9.81 23.92
N ASN A 84 6.87 -10.61 22.86
CA ASN A 84 6.94 -10.13 21.48
C ASN A 84 5.69 -9.35 21.09
N LYS A 85 5.85 -8.50 20.07
CA LYS A 85 4.74 -7.73 19.49
C LYS A 85 3.82 -8.68 18.72
N ARG A 86 2.56 -8.76 19.13
CA ARG A 86 1.49 -9.54 18.52
C ARG A 86 0.37 -8.58 18.13
N LEU A 87 -0.34 -8.84 17.04
CA LEU A 87 -1.58 -8.12 16.81
C LEU A 87 -2.67 -8.68 17.73
N GLU A 88 -3.38 -7.80 18.45
CA GLU A 88 -4.57 -8.15 19.26
C GLU A 88 -5.56 -9.00 18.47
N ALA A 89 -5.70 -8.70 17.17
CA ALA A 89 -6.62 -9.38 16.27
C ALA A 89 -6.18 -10.81 15.88
N SER A 90 -4.91 -11.18 16.10
CA SER A 90 -4.48 -12.56 15.90
C SER A 90 -5.04 -13.38 17.07
N ALA A 91 -5.49 -14.61 16.86
CA ALA A 91 -5.92 -15.50 17.96
C ALA A 91 -4.73 -16.19 18.65
N THR A 92 -3.58 -16.23 17.97
CA THR A 92 -2.40 -16.98 18.41
C THR A 92 -1.13 -16.19 18.11
N CYS A 93 -0.21 -16.11 19.05
CA CYS A 93 1.06 -15.44 18.85
C CYS A 93 1.94 -16.21 17.83
N PRO A 94 2.42 -15.57 16.74
CA PRO A 94 3.24 -16.25 15.73
C PRO A 94 4.65 -16.60 16.23
N HIS A 95 5.08 -16.06 17.37
CA HIS A 95 6.39 -16.33 17.95
C HIS A 95 6.41 -17.50 18.93
N CYS A 96 5.30 -17.75 19.62
CA CYS A 96 5.26 -18.77 20.68
C CYS A 96 4.08 -19.74 20.58
N GLY A 97 3.15 -19.57 19.63
CA GLY A 97 2.02 -20.48 19.45
C GLY A 97 0.95 -20.43 20.55
N ASN A 98 1.10 -19.55 21.55
CA ASN A 98 0.12 -19.33 22.62
C ASN A 98 -0.89 -18.25 22.25
N ALA A 99 -2.12 -18.37 22.77
CA ALA A 99 -3.17 -17.37 22.62
C ALA A 99 -2.79 -16.04 23.28
#